data_AF-A0A2X3C080-F1
#
_entry.id   AF-A0A2X3C080-F1
#
_cell.length_a   1.000
_cell.length_b   1.000
_cell.length_c   1.000
_cell.angle_alpha   90.00
_cell.angle_beta   90.00
_cell.angle_gamma   90.00
#
_symmetry.space_group_name_H-M   'P 1'
#
loop_
_entity.id
_entity.type
_entity.pdbx_description
1 polymer ?
#
loop_
_entity_poly.entity_id
_entity_poly.type
_entity_poly.pdbx_seq_one_letter_code
_entity_poly.pdbx_strand_id
1 'polypeptide(L)'
;MSFRMSRTRVFVILIAVIMAVVLAAAVWSWRSSRRAEDDTPSPAGPTVKSSAGPNAQLPPVKAGSKGCAAMDTVLSNLLEQSPQGKTFTQRVAQIQAQQTNPNAGTVNAAPEWAQFLQILPKHYAEFAAAGGTDRDARKALDNLHKIVEIEPRLISGEIPEYTDPEAAQRLLDEGTAPAQNPKYVESRTQLDKALDQVTWCLPTWPVIFG
;
A
#
# COMPACT_ATOMS: atom_id res chain seq x y z
N MET A 1 53.47 37.68 16.37
CA MET A 1 54.01 36.37 15.94
C MET A 1 53.05 35.76 14.93
N SER A 2 53.31 35.93 13.63
CA SER A 2 52.45 35.37 12.57
C SER A 2 52.84 33.93 12.28
N PHE A 3 51.96 32.99 12.63
CA PHE A 3 52.09 31.58 12.27
C PHE A 3 51.92 31.44 10.74
N ARG A 4 53.03 31.44 10.00
CA ARG A 4 53.04 31.15 8.57
C ARG A 4 52.94 29.64 8.38
N MET A 5 51.70 29.13 8.40
CA MET A 5 51.44 27.72 8.17
C MET A 5 51.63 27.41 6.67
N SER A 6 52.54 26.49 6.35
CA SER A 6 52.84 26.10 4.96
C SER A 6 51.58 25.55 4.27
N ARG A 7 51.39 25.89 2.98
CA ARG A 7 50.28 25.42 2.12
C ARG A 7 50.09 23.91 2.22
N THR A 8 51.17 23.14 2.36
CA THR A 8 51.13 21.67 2.50
C THR A 8 50.39 21.22 3.76
N ARG A 9 50.52 21.94 4.89
CA ARG A 9 49.81 21.62 6.15
C ARG A 9 48.33 21.93 6.06
N VAL A 10 47.95 22.99 5.34
CA VAL A 10 46.54 23.36 5.10
C VAL A 10 45.85 22.28 4.24
N PHE A 11 46.52 21.78 3.20
CA PHE A 11 45.98 20.71 2.35
C PHE A 11 45.78 19.40 3.10
N VAL A 12 46.72 19.00 3.97
CA VAL A 12 46.59 17.76 4.76
C VAL A 12 45.44 17.85 5.78
N ILE A 13 45.24 19.01 6.41
CA ILE A 13 44.13 19.22 7.34
C ILE A 13 42.77 19.18 6.60
N LEU A 14 42.69 19.77 5.41
CA LEU A 14 41.47 19.73 4.59
C LEU A 14 41.09 18.31 4.17
N ILE A 15 42.06 17.49 3.76
CA ILE A 15 41.81 16.09 3.38
C ILE A 15 41.34 15.27 4.60
N ALA A 16 41.95 15.48 5.77
CA ALA A 16 41.55 14.79 6.99
C ALA A 16 40.11 15.12 7.43
N VAL A 17 39.70 16.39 7.29
CA VAL A 17 38.33 16.82 7.59
C VAL A 17 37.32 16.23 6.61
N ILE A 18 37.63 16.22 5.31
CA ILE A 18 36.75 15.63 4.29
C ILE A 18 36.56 14.13 4.55
N MET A 19 37.63 13.40 4.85
CA MET A 19 37.56 11.96 5.16
C MET A 19 36.71 11.68 6.42
N ALA A 20 36.82 12.53 7.45
CA ALA A 20 36.00 12.40 8.66
C ALA A 20 34.49 12.63 8.38
N VAL A 21 34.14 13.59 7.51
CA VAL A 21 32.76 13.86 7.11
C VAL A 21 32.19 12.71 6.27
N VAL A 22 32.97 12.13 5.35
CA VAL A 22 32.54 10.98 4.54
C VAL A 22 32.29 9.75 5.41
N LEU A 23 33.17 9.49 6.40
CA LEU A 23 32.98 8.37 7.33
C LEU A 23 31.76 8.57 8.24
N ALA A 24 31.49 9.80 8.69
CA ALA A 24 30.30 10.10 9.48
C ALA A 24 28.99 9.92 8.68
N ALA A 25 28.98 10.33 7.40
CA ALA A 25 27.85 10.12 6.50
C ALA A 25 27.58 8.63 6.21
N ALA A 26 28.64 7.83 6.03
CA ALA A 26 28.52 6.39 5.82
C ALA A 26 27.94 5.67 7.06
N VAL A 27 28.34 6.06 8.27
CA VAL A 27 27.80 5.49 9.52
C VAL A 27 26.33 5.90 9.73
N TRP A 28 25.96 7.14 9.38
CA TRP A 28 24.56 7.57 9.43
C TRP A 28 23.68 6.81 8.44
N SER A 29 24.14 6.67 7.20
CA SER A 29 23.44 5.91 6.15
C SER A 29 23.23 4.45 6.54
N TRP A 30 24.27 3.78 7.07
CA TRP A 30 24.15 2.38 7.46
C TRP A 30 23.23 2.17 8.69
N ARG A 31 23.18 3.14 9.61
CA ARG A 31 22.29 3.12 10.78
C ARG A 31 20.84 3.47 10.43
N SER A 32 20.60 4.29 9.41
CA SER A 32 19.24 4.53 8.89
C SER A 32 18.67 3.28 8.21
N SER A 33 19.48 2.56 7.43
CA SER A 33 19.03 1.34 6.74
C SER A 33 18.59 0.25 7.71
N ARG A 34 19.30 0.04 8.82
CA ARG A 34 18.91 -0.97 9.82
C ARG A 34 17.65 -0.62 10.61
N ARG A 35 17.31 0.66 10.80
CA ARG A 35 16.04 1.02 11.48
C ARG A 35 14.82 0.76 10.60
N ALA A 36 14.94 0.95 9.29
CA ALA A 36 13.85 0.67 8.37
C ALA A 36 13.53 -0.84 8.29
N GLU A 37 14.50 -1.71 8.58
CA GLU A 37 14.34 -3.17 8.56
C GLU A 37 13.77 -3.74 9.88
N ASP A 38 13.87 -2.99 10.99
CA ASP A 38 13.43 -3.41 12.34
C ASP A 38 11.97 -3.01 12.69
N ASP A 39 11.39 -2.04 11.97
CA ASP A 39 10.07 -1.47 12.31
C ASP A 39 8.88 -2.19 11.65
N THR A 40 9.11 -3.13 10.72
CA THR A 40 8.04 -3.92 10.11
C THR A 40 7.83 -5.23 10.87
N PRO A 41 6.66 -5.46 11.53
CA PRO A 41 6.42 -6.71 12.24
C PRO A 41 6.51 -7.90 11.29
N SER A 42 7.35 -8.89 11.59
CA SER A 42 7.38 -10.13 10.82
C SER A 42 6.06 -10.90 11.01
N PRO A 43 5.43 -11.43 9.93
CA PRO A 43 4.22 -12.23 10.06
C PRO A 43 4.42 -13.43 10.99
N ALA A 44 3.58 -13.56 12.02
CA ALA A 44 3.67 -14.60 13.05
C ALA A 44 2.47 -15.56 13.06
N GLY A 45 1.45 -15.28 12.24
CA GLY A 45 0.25 -16.10 12.08
C GLY A 45 0.46 -17.35 11.21
N PRO A 46 -0.59 -18.18 11.10
CA PRO A 46 -0.57 -19.35 10.23
C PRO A 46 -0.48 -18.95 8.74
N THR A 47 -0.07 -19.90 7.92
CA THR A 47 -0.14 -19.78 6.47
C THR A 47 -1.60 -19.80 6.02
N VAL A 48 -1.97 -18.87 5.15
CA VAL A 48 -3.31 -18.74 4.56
C VAL A 48 -3.20 -18.66 3.04
N LYS A 49 -4.34 -18.67 2.35
CA LYS A 49 -4.40 -18.43 0.91
C LYS A 49 -3.81 -17.05 0.62
N SER A 50 -3.02 -16.95 -0.44
CA SER A 50 -2.54 -15.64 -0.90
C SER A 50 -3.65 -14.83 -1.54
N SER A 51 -3.42 -13.52 -1.64
CA SER A 51 -4.29 -12.49 -2.24
C SER A 51 -5.36 -13.08 -3.15
N ALA A 52 -6.63 -12.77 -2.87
CA ALA A 52 -7.71 -13.13 -3.76
C ALA A 52 -7.59 -12.43 -5.12
N GLY A 53 -8.37 -12.92 -6.07
CA GLY A 53 -8.45 -12.31 -7.39
C GLY A 53 -7.13 -12.48 -8.18
N PRO A 54 -6.48 -11.40 -8.67
CA PRO A 54 -5.49 -11.50 -9.76
C PRO A 54 -4.20 -12.20 -9.33
N ASN A 55 -4.09 -12.44 -8.03
CA ASN A 55 -2.92 -12.98 -7.38
C ASN A 55 -3.24 -14.27 -6.62
N ALA A 56 -4.42 -14.87 -6.87
CA ALA A 56 -4.83 -16.12 -6.21
C ALA A 56 -3.89 -17.31 -6.54
N GLN A 57 -3.04 -17.16 -7.55
CA GLN A 57 -2.01 -18.13 -7.95
C GLN A 57 -0.67 -17.89 -7.24
N LEU A 58 -0.52 -16.83 -6.43
CA LEU A 58 0.70 -16.58 -5.67
C LEU A 58 0.89 -17.65 -4.59
N PRO A 59 2.16 -17.99 -4.24
CA PRO A 59 2.46 -18.93 -3.17
C PRO A 59 1.83 -18.47 -1.84
N PRO A 60 1.29 -19.39 -1.01
CA PRO A 60 0.68 -19.07 0.28
C PRO A 60 1.57 -18.19 1.16
N VAL A 61 0.96 -17.25 1.89
CA VAL A 61 1.65 -16.29 2.76
C VAL A 61 1.16 -16.41 4.20
N LYS A 62 1.97 -15.96 5.15
CA LYS A 62 1.61 -15.96 6.56
C LYS A 62 0.81 -14.71 6.90
N ALA A 63 -0.30 -14.89 7.60
CA ALA A 63 -0.99 -13.77 8.21
C ALA A 63 -0.15 -13.17 9.35
N GLY A 64 -0.39 -11.91 9.66
CA GLY A 64 0.34 -11.21 10.71
C GLY A 64 0.28 -11.85 12.10
N SER A 65 -0.86 -12.47 12.42
CA SER A 65 -1.15 -13.12 13.70
C SER A 65 -2.25 -14.19 13.55
N LYS A 66 -2.63 -14.85 14.64
CA LYS A 66 -3.76 -15.80 14.63
C LYS A 66 -5.11 -15.09 14.44
N GLY A 67 -5.33 -13.96 15.11
CA GLY A 67 -6.55 -13.17 14.92
C GLY A 67 -6.65 -12.60 13.50
N CYS A 68 -5.51 -12.19 12.95
CA CYS A 68 -5.38 -11.78 11.55
C CYS A 68 -5.80 -12.89 10.57
N ALA A 69 -5.32 -14.13 10.75
CA ALA A 69 -5.75 -15.25 9.90
C ALA A 69 -7.25 -15.58 10.02
N ALA A 70 -7.82 -15.43 11.22
CA ALA A 70 -9.25 -15.64 11.42
C ALA A 70 -10.08 -14.57 10.70
N MET A 71 -9.67 -13.30 10.77
CA MET A 71 -10.27 -12.22 9.98
C MET A 71 -10.08 -12.45 8.47
N ASP A 72 -8.91 -12.92 8.04
CA ASP A 72 -8.63 -13.21 6.64
C ASP A 72 -9.57 -14.29 6.09
N THR A 73 -9.95 -15.27 6.92
CA THR A 73 -10.95 -16.28 6.56
C THR A 73 -12.33 -15.64 6.30
N VAL A 74 -12.72 -14.64 7.11
CA VAL A 74 -13.97 -13.88 6.88
C VAL A 74 -13.89 -13.16 5.53
N LEU A 75 -12.78 -12.47 5.25
CA LEU A 75 -12.57 -11.79 3.97
C LEU A 75 -12.64 -12.76 2.78
N SER A 76 -11.92 -13.88 2.85
CA SER A 76 -11.91 -14.91 1.81
C SER A 76 -13.33 -15.45 1.55
N ASN A 77 -14.09 -15.74 2.62
CA ASN A 77 -15.46 -16.22 2.48
C ASN A 77 -16.35 -15.18 1.81
N LEU A 78 -16.24 -13.90 2.17
CA LEU A 78 -17.01 -12.84 1.53
C LEU A 78 -16.67 -12.71 0.05
N LEU A 79 -15.39 -12.82 -0.33
CA LEU A 79 -14.96 -12.78 -1.72
C LEU A 79 -15.50 -13.96 -2.53
N GLU A 80 -15.54 -15.15 -1.95
CA GLU A 80 -15.98 -16.37 -2.65
C GLU A 80 -17.51 -16.52 -2.69
N GLN A 81 -18.22 -16.03 -1.68
CA GLN A 81 -19.64 -16.36 -1.47
C GLN A 81 -20.58 -15.19 -1.76
N SER A 82 -20.16 -13.94 -1.52
CA SER A 82 -21.03 -12.77 -1.75
C SER A 82 -21.21 -12.50 -3.26
N PRO A 83 -22.35 -11.92 -3.68
CA PRO A 83 -22.55 -11.51 -5.06
C PRO A 83 -21.45 -10.56 -5.56
N GLN A 84 -21.13 -9.52 -4.78
CA GLN A 84 -20.12 -8.51 -5.13
C GLN A 84 -18.71 -9.10 -5.20
N GLY A 85 -18.37 -10.00 -4.25
CA GLY A 85 -17.09 -10.71 -4.25
C GLY A 85 -16.92 -11.60 -5.49
N LYS A 86 -17.98 -12.32 -5.88
CA LYS A 86 -17.99 -13.11 -7.12
C LYS A 86 -17.85 -12.25 -8.36
N THR A 87 -18.54 -11.11 -8.43
CA THR A 87 -18.42 -10.16 -9.54
C THR A 87 -16.98 -9.64 -9.67
N PHE A 88 -16.36 -9.22 -8.56
CA PHE A 88 -14.98 -8.77 -8.53
C PHE A 88 -14.01 -9.87 -8.98
N THR A 89 -14.10 -11.07 -8.39
CA THR A 89 -13.20 -12.19 -8.71
C THR A 89 -13.35 -12.68 -10.16
N GLN A 90 -14.57 -12.65 -10.72
CA GLN A 90 -14.82 -12.95 -12.13
C GLN A 90 -14.21 -11.90 -13.06
N ARG A 91 -14.38 -10.61 -12.76
CA ARG A 91 -13.80 -9.51 -13.55
C ARG A 91 -12.28 -9.64 -13.63
N VAL A 92 -11.68 -9.93 -12.50
CA VAL A 92 -10.26 -10.18 -12.38
C VAL A 92 -9.79 -11.36 -13.24
N ALA A 93 -10.50 -12.48 -13.19
CA ALA A 93 -10.16 -13.65 -14.02
C ALA A 93 -10.27 -13.33 -15.52
N GLN A 94 -11.24 -12.49 -15.91
CA GLN A 94 -11.37 -12.00 -17.29
C GLN A 94 -10.16 -11.13 -17.68
N ILE A 95 -9.71 -10.22 -16.81
CA ILE A 95 -8.53 -9.39 -17.05
C ILE A 95 -7.30 -10.27 -17.27
N GLN A 96 -7.06 -11.26 -16.41
CA GLN A 96 -5.95 -12.21 -16.57
C GLN A 96 -6.02 -12.98 -17.90
N ALA A 97 -7.20 -13.47 -18.29
CA ALA A 97 -7.37 -14.14 -19.57
C ALA A 97 -7.08 -13.20 -20.76
N GLN A 98 -7.38 -11.92 -20.62
CA GLN A 98 -7.17 -10.89 -21.63
C GLN A 98 -5.74 -10.34 -21.69
N GLN A 99 -4.89 -10.56 -20.67
CA GLN A 99 -3.48 -10.12 -20.66
C GLN A 99 -2.65 -10.70 -21.81
N THR A 100 -3.11 -11.79 -22.45
CA THR A 100 -2.47 -12.38 -23.64
C THR A 100 -2.93 -11.75 -24.95
N ASN A 101 -3.91 -10.83 -24.92
CA ASN A 101 -4.46 -10.15 -26.08
C ASN A 101 -3.89 -8.73 -26.18
N PRO A 102 -3.03 -8.42 -27.18
CA PRO A 102 -2.42 -7.09 -27.35
C PRO A 102 -3.43 -5.98 -27.71
N ASN A 103 -4.68 -6.35 -28.04
CA ASN A 103 -5.76 -5.40 -28.33
C ASN A 103 -6.77 -5.25 -27.18
N ALA A 104 -6.52 -5.89 -26.03
CA ALA A 104 -7.33 -5.63 -24.84
C ALA A 104 -7.05 -4.20 -24.38
N GLY A 105 -8.08 -3.35 -24.31
CA GLY A 105 -7.95 -2.00 -23.75
C GLY A 105 -7.54 -2.01 -22.28
N THR A 106 -7.48 -0.85 -21.65
CA THR A 106 -7.19 -0.71 -20.22
C THR A 106 -8.38 -1.24 -19.40
N VAL A 107 -8.32 -2.51 -19.00
CA VAL A 107 -9.37 -3.16 -18.21
C VAL A 107 -8.85 -3.32 -16.78
N ASN A 108 -9.44 -2.62 -15.82
CA ASN A 108 -9.19 -2.83 -14.39
C ASN A 108 -10.45 -3.37 -13.68
N ALA A 109 -10.27 -3.81 -12.44
CA ALA A 109 -11.32 -4.35 -11.58
C ALA A 109 -11.70 -3.36 -10.45
N ALA A 110 -11.26 -2.11 -10.55
CA ALA A 110 -11.46 -1.11 -9.50
C ALA A 110 -12.96 -0.82 -9.24
N PRO A 111 -13.84 -0.70 -10.26
CA PRO A 111 -15.27 -0.50 -10.01
C PRO A 111 -15.92 -1.65 -9.23
N GLU A 112 -15.64 -2.90 -9.61
CA GLU A 112 -16.16 -4.08 -8.92
C GLU A 112 -15.57 -4.22 -7.51
N TRP A 113 -14.32 -3.82 -7.33
CA TRP A 113 -13.70 -3.75 -6.01
C TRP A 113 -14.38 -2.73 -5.10
N ALA A 114 -14.66 -1.51 -5.60
CA ALA A 114 -15.38 -0.50 -4.84
C ALA A 114 -16.77 -0.98 -4.41
N GLN A 115 -17.47 -1.74 -5.27
CA GLN A 115 -18.75 -2.37 -4.90
C GLN A 115 -18.61 -3.44 -3.82
N PHE A 116 -17.53 -4.23 -3.84
CA PHE A 116 -17.25 -5.19 -2.78
C PHE A 116 -16.92 -4.50 -1.45
N LEU A 117 -16.12 -3.44 -1.45
CA LEU A 117 -15.80 -2.68 -0.23
C LEU A 117 -17.07 -2.18 0.48
N GLN A 118 -18.09 -1.77 -0.28
CA GLN A 118 -19.36 -1.27 0.26
C GLN A 118 -20.17 -2.31 1.05
N ILE A 119 -19.90 -3.62 0.90
CA ILE A 119 -20.59 -4.64 1.71
C ILE A 119 -19.89 -4.93 3.03
N LEU A 120 -18.60 -4.63 3.15
CA LEU A 120 -17.79 -4.95 4.33
C LEU A 120 -18.34 -4.35 5.64
N PRO A 121 -18.93 -3.13 5.68
CA PRO A 121 -19.50 -2.57 6.91
C PRO A 121 -20.56 -3.45 7.57
N LYS A 122 -21.30 -4.24 6.79
CA LYS A 122 -22.32 -5.17 7.32
C LYS A 122 -21.69 -6.36 8.05
N HIS A 123 -20.42 -6.63 7.81
CA HIS A 123 -19.69 -7.79 8.32
C HIS A 123 -18.62 -7.39 9.36
N TYR A 124 -18.50 -6.11 9.75
CA TYR A 124 -17.50 -5.69 10.74
C TYR A 124 -17.64 -6.41 12.09
N ALA A 125 -18.86 -6.77 12.50
CA ALA A 125 -19.06 -7.58 13.70
C ALA A 125 -18.46 -9.00 13.56
N GLU A 126 -18.53 -9.60 12.36
CA GLU A 126 -17.93 -10.90 12.07
C GLU A 126 -16.40 -10.81 12.08
N PHE A 127 -15.84 -9.76 11.47
CA PHE A 127 -14.41 -9.47 11.54
C PHE A 127 -13.93 -9.26 12.99
N ALA A 128 -14.65 -8.46 13.77
CA ALA A 128 -14.32 -8.22 15.17
C ALA A 128 -14.37 -9.51 16.00
N ALA A 129 -15.39 -10.34 15.79
CA ALA A 129 -15.53 -11.63 16.46
C ALA A 129 -14.39 -12.58 16.08
N ALA A 130 -14.01 -12.63 14.80
CA ALA A 130 -12.91 -13.47 14.32
C ALA A 130 -11.54 -13.02 14.86
N GLY A 131 -11.29 -11.70 14.89
CA GLY A 131 -10.05 -11.14 15.44
C GLY A 131 -9.93 -11.31 16.96
N GLY A 132 -11.05 -11.34 17.68
CA GLY A 132 -11.09 -11.53 19.13
C GLY A 132 -10.34 -10.42 19.87
N THR A 133 -9.47 -10.80 20.82
CA THR A 133 -8.66 -9.86 21.61
C THR A 133 -7.32 -9.50 20.97
N ASP A 134 -7.00 -10.08 19.81
CA ASP A 134 -5.74 -9.88 19.10
C ASP A 134 -5.57 -8.40 18.74
N ARG A 135 -4.47 -7.81 19.18
CA ARG A 135 -4.21 -6.38 19.02
C ARG A 135 -4.01 -6.01 17.55
N ASP A 136 -3.31 -6.84 16.80
CA ASP A 136 -2.94 -6.52 15.43
C ASP A 136 -4.15 -6.74 14.49
N ALA A 137 -4.99 -7.73 14.80
CA ALA A 137 -6.30 -7.92 14.16
C ALA A 137 -7.24 -6.73 14.38
N ARG A 138 -7.35 -6.22 15.62
CA ARG A 138 -8.16 -5.02 15.91
C ARG A 138 -7.65 -3.79 15.18
N LYS A 139 -6.33 -3.58 15.16
CA LYS A 139 -5.70 -2.48 14.40
C LYS A 139 -5.97 -2.60 12.90
N ALA A 140 -5.96 -3.82 12.34
CA ALA A 140 -6.32 -4.04 10.95
C ALA A 140 -7.79 -3.77 10.69
N LEU A 141 -8.70 -4.11 11.60
CA LEU A 141 -10.13 -3.76 11.48
C LEU A 141 -10.35 -2.24 11.49
N ASP A 142 -9.67 -1.51 12.38
CA ASP A 142 -9.75 -0.04 12.40
C ASP A 142 -9.24 0.58 11.09
N ASN A 143 -8.20 0.00 10.50
CA ASN A 143 -7.69 0.45 9.20
C ASN A 143 -8.61 0.03 8.05
N LEU A 144 -9.27 -1.13 8.13
CA LEU A 144 -10.28 -1.56 7.17
C LEU A 144 -11.43 -0.55 7.09
N HIS A 145 -11.86 0.00 8.22
CA HIS A 145 -12.88 1.07 8.24
C HIS A 145 -12.44 2.28 7.41
N LYS A 146 -11.19 2.72 7.58
CA LYS A 146 -10.64 3.87 6.82
C LYS A 146 -10.56 3.58 5.33
N ILE A 147 -10.14 2.37 4.96
CA ILE A 147 -10.07 1.96 3.56
C ILE A 147 -11.45 2.03 2.92
N VAL A 148 -12.47 1.44 3.56
CA VAL A 148 -13.85 1.44 3.03
C VAL A 148 -14.44 2.85 2.95
N GLU A 149 -14.01 3.77 3.82
CA GLU A 149 -14.42 5.18 3.74
C GLU A 149 -13.73 5.93 2.59
N ILE A 150 -12.45 5.65 2.33
CA ILE A 150 -11.61 6.44 1.42
C ILE A 150 -11.58 5.87 0.01
N GLU A 151 -11.27 4.58 -0.13
CA GLU A 151 -10.93 3.95 -1.41
C GLU A 151 -12.07 4.01 -2.43
N PRO A 152 -13.35 3.72 -2.10
CA PRO A 152 -14.44 3.83 -3.06
C PRO A 152 -14.62 5.25 -3.62
N ARG A 153 -14.33 6.29 -2.83
CA ARG A 153 -14.46 7.70 -3.23
C ARG A 153 -13.33 8.14 -4.15
N LEU A 154 -12.15 7.56 -3.99
CA LEU A 154 -11.03 7.74 -4.92
C LEU A 154 -11.34 7.03 -6.24
N ILE A 155 -11.82 5.78 -6.18
CA ILE A 155 -12.17 4.99 -7.38
C ILE A 155 -13.30 5.64 -8.18
N SER A 156 -14.32 6.19 -7.51
CA SER A 156 -15.46 6.85 -8.18
C SER A 156 -15.11 8.22 -8.76
N GLY A 157 -13.96 8.79 -8.40
CA GLY A 157 -13.61 10.17 -8.74
C GLY A 157 -14.32 11.24 -7.91
N GLU A 158 -15.06 10.86 -6.85
CA GLU A 158 -15.64 11.83 -5.89
C GLU A 158 -14.54 12.69 -5.24
N ILE A 159 -13.37 12.10 -5.01
CA ILE A 159 -12.15 12.82 -4.68
C ILE A 159 -11.29 12.84 -5.97
N PRO A 160 -11.34 13.91 -6.78
CA PRO A 160 -10.62 13.97 -8.04
C PRO A 160 -9.12 14.11 -7.81
N GLU A 161 -8.30 13.50 -8.67
CA GLU A 161 -6.83 13.53 -8.59
C GLU A 161 -6.25 14.94 -8.76
N TYR A 162 -6.83 15.71 -9.68
CA TYR A 162 -6.39 17.06 -10.01
C TYR A 162 -7.37 18.11 -9.48
N THR A 163 -6.82 19.29 -9.19
CA THR A 163 -7.62 20.44 -8.72
C THR A 163 -8.62 20.89 -9.80
N ASP A 164 -8.20 20.79 -11.06
CA ASP A 164 -9.04 21.04 -12.24
C ASP A 164 -8.91 19.84 -13.19
N PRO A 165 -9.85 18.88 -13.13
CA PRO A 165 -9.83 17.68 -13.99
C PRO A 165 -9.93 18.00 -15.48
N GLU A 166 -10.64 19.06 -15.86
CA GLU A 166 -10.83 19.42 -17.27
C GLU A 166 -9.56 20.05 -17.85
N ALA A 167 -8.87 20.89 -17.07
CA ALA A 167 -7.58 21.44 -17.48
C ALA A 167 -6.43 20.43 -17.39
N ALA A 168 -6.54 19.40 -16.54
CA ALA A 168 -5.47 18.44 -16.31
C ALA A 168 -5.04 17.72 -17.59
N GLN A 169 -5.99 17.24 -18.40
CA GLN A 169 -5.66 16.56 -19.65
C GLN A 169 -4.88 17.47 -20.61
N ARG A 170 -5.35 18.72 -20.80
CA ARG A 170 -4.68 19.69 -21.66
C ARG A 170 -3.26 19.99 -21.17
N LEU A 171 -3.08 20.19 -19.87
CA LEU A 171 -1.75 20.45 -19.29
C LEU A 171 -0.81 19.27 -19.50
N LEU A 172 -1.30 18.03 -19.32
CA LEU A 172 -0.53 16.81 -19.61
C LEU A 172 -0.12 16.73 -21.08
N ASP A 173 -1.03 17.04 -22.01
CA ASP A 173 -0.76 17.06 -23.46
C ASP A 173 0.29 18.13 -23.83
N GLU A 174 0.31 19.25 -23.11
CA GLU A 174 1.29 20.33 -23.22
C GLU A 174 2.61 20.04 -22.48
N GLY A 175 2.75 18.88 -21.84
CA GLY A 175 3.94 18.47 -21.08
C GLY A 175 4.10 19.21 -19.75
N THR A 176 3.04 19.84 -19.25
CA THR A 176 3.01 20.56 -17.97
C THR A 176 2.29 19.72 -16.91
N ALA A 177 2.90 19.56 -15.73
CA ALA A 177 2.28 18.83 -14.64
C ALA A 177 1.06 19.60 -14.08
N PRO A 178 -0.16 19.02 -14.08
CA PRO A 178 -1.32 19.66 -13.49
C PRO A 178 -1.20 19.76 -11.97
N ALA A 179 -1.86 20.74 -11.37
CA ALA A 179 -1.93 20.86 -9.92
C ALA A 179 -2.76 19.72 -9.32
N GLN A 180 -2.14 18.86 -8.51
CA GLN A 180 -2.85 17.81 -7.79
C GLN A 180 -3.79 18.40 -6.74
N ASN A 181 -4.93 17.74 -6.54
CA ASN A 181 -5.86 18.06 -5.48
C ASN A 181 -5.24 17.67 -4.12
N PRO A 182 -5.04 18.63 -3.19
CA PRO A 182 -4.46 18.32 -1.88
C PRO A 182 -5.24 17.25 -1.11
N LYS A 183 -6.57 17.21 -1.24
CA LYS A 183 -7.42 16.22 -0.59
C LYS A 183 -7.19 14.82 -1.16
N TYR A 184 -6.92 14.71 -2.45
CA TYR A 184 -6.57 13.43 -3.08
C TYR A 184 -5.24 12.91 -2.53
N VAL A 185 -4.21 13.75 -2.50
CA VAL A 185 -2.88 13.39 -1.98
C VAL A 185 -2.97 12.94 -0.52
N GLU A 186 -3.71 13.69 0.30
CA GLU A 186 -3.94 13.32 1.71
C GLU A 186 -4.68 11.98 1.81
N SER A 187 -5.76 11.80 1.05
CA SER A 187 -6.57 10.59 1.06
C SER A 187 -5.78 9.36 0.60
N ARG A 188 -4.95 9.49 -0.44
CA ARG A 188 -4.01 8.45 -0.89
C ARG A 188 -2.99 8.11 0.18
N THR A 189 -2.39 9.12 0.82
CA THR A 189 -1.43 8.91 1.91
C THR A 189 -2.05 8.17 3.10
N GLN A 190 -3.30 8.50 3.45
CA GLN A 190 -4.03 7.81 4.51
C GLN A 190 -4.39 6.37 4.10
N LEU A 191 -4.78 6.17 2.84
CA LEU A 191 -5.09 4.85 2.28
C LEU A 191 -3.86 3.94 2.28
N ASP A 192 -2.72 4.42 1.77
CA ASP A 192 -1.47 3.63 1.71
C ASP A 192 -1.05 3.16 3.11
N LYS A 193 -1.07 4.04 4.11
CA LYS A 193 -0.78 3.69 5.51
C LYS A 193 -1.75 2.66 6.10
N ALA A 194 -3.02 2.70 5.69
CA ALA A 194 -4.02 1.75 6.14
C ALA A 194 -3.81 0.38 5.48
N LEU A 195 -3.51 0.38 4.18
CA LEU A 195 -3.27 -0.81 3.38
C LEU A 195 -2.06 -1.62 3.87
N ASP A 196 -0.97 -0.98 4.31
CA ASP A 196 0.20 -1.68 4.84
C ASP A 196 -0.17 -2.66 5.97
N GLN A 197 -0.96 -2.19 6.94
CA GLN A 197 -1.39 -3.02 8.07
C GLN A 197 -2.43 -4.06 7.65
N VAL A 198 -3.37 -3.69 6.77
CA VAL A 198 -4.46 -4.56 6.35
C VAL A 198 -3.94 -5.70 5.49
N THR A 199 -3.06 -5.44 4.53
CA THR A 199 -2.47 -6.48 3.65
C THR A 199 -1.56 -7.44 4.42
N TRP A 200 -0.82 -6.95 5.42
CA TRP A 200 -0.05 -7.81 6.31
C TRP A 200 -0.94 -8.71 7.20
N CYS A 201 -2.07 -8.18 7.68
CA CYS A 201 -2.98 -8.92 8.55
C CYS A 201 -3.94 -9.84 7.78
N LEU A 202 -4.38 -9.43 6.59
CA LEU A 202 -5.35 -10.11 5.74
C LEU A 202 -4.68 -10.43 4.40
N PRO A 203 -3.90 -11.50 4.30
CA PRO A 203 -3.14 -11.74 3.08
C PRO A 203 -3.99 -12.12 1.86
N THR A 204 -5.29 -12.42 2.06
CA THR A 204 -6.28 -12.55 0.99
C THR A 204 -6.70 -11.19 0.41
N TRP A 205 -6.35 -10.06 1.04
CA TRP A 205 -6.59 -8.72 0.51
C TRP A 205 -5.98 -8.57 -0.89
N PRO A 206 -6.76 -8.16 -1.92
CA PRO A 206 -6.28 -8.13 -3.28
C PRO A 206 -5.27 -7.00 -3.50
N VAL A 207 -4.19 -7.29 -4.23
CA VAL A 207 -3.38 -6.25 -4.87
C VAL A 207 -4.07 -5.84 -6.16
N ILE A 208 -4.55 -4.61 -6.21
CA ILE A 208 -5.24 -4.03 -7.36
C ILE A 208 -4.41 -2.87 -7.89
N PHE A 209 -4.10 -2.91 -9.18
CA PHE A 209 -3.54 -1.76 -9.89
C PHE A 209 -4.72 -0.94 -10.41
N GLY A 210 -4.81 0.30 -9.95
CA GLY A 210 -5.76 1.31 -10.45
C GLY A 210 -5.27 1.89 -11.76
#